data_AF-A0A973MQL0-F1
#
_entry.id   AF-A0A973MQL0-F1
#
_cell.length_a   1.000
_cell.length_b   1.000
_cell.length_c   1.000
_cell.angle_alpha   90.00
_cell.angle_beta   90.00
_cell.angle_gamma   90.00
#
_symmetry.space_group_name_H-M   'P 1'
#
loop_
_entity.id
_entity.type
_entity.pdbx_description
1 polymer ?
#
loop_
_entity_poly.entity_id
_entity_poly.type
_entity_poly.pdbx_seq_one_letter_code
_entity_poly.pdbx_strand_id
1 'polypeptide(L)'
;MTKGQQFAKDMRKNLGIGTRTRRWSSSTFPDSDMHKLILESIAHAHATHRDGRYGETRTELVRAAFWALCSYEKHIWNGRADPVLVAYCSNLTPWQLCNLLGELVDAKITNVGEGERFFTDFLNRNHTQIYDRVSRLGQPAPSAWAIANNQEAAA
;
A
#
# COMPACT_ATOMS: atom_id res chain seq x y z
N MET A 1 -10.33 -16.75 3.81
CA MET A 1 -9.80 -15.39 4.06
C MET A 1 -8.33 -15.53 4.39
N THR A 2 -7.46 -14.85 3.66
CA THR A 2 -6.00 -14.92 3.83
C THR A 2 -5.54 -14.06 5.03
N LYS A 3 -4.26 -14.20 5.43
CA LYS A 3 -3.70 -13.39 6.53
C LYS A 3 -3.70 -11.90 6.19
N GLY A 4 -3.35 -11.56 4.95
CA GLY A 4 -3.38 -10.20 4.42
C GLY A 4 -4.79 -9.61 4.35
N GLN A 5 -5.78 -10.40 3.92
CA GLN A 5 -7.19 -9.97 3.94
C GLN A 5 -7.68 -9.69 5.36
N GLN A 6 -7.33 -10.55 6.32
CA GLN A 6 -7.65 -10.36 7.73
C GLN A 6 -6.94 -9.11 8.28
N PHE A 7 -5.66 -8.90 7.94
CA PHE A 7 -4.91 -7.69 8.29
C PHE A 7 -5.60 -6.43 7.79
N ALA A 8 -5.91 -6.38 6.49
CA ALA A 8 -6.56 -5.23 5.89
C ALA A 8 -7.89 -4.95 6.59
N LYS A 9 -8.69 -6.00 6.86
CA LYS A 9 -9.99 -5.88 7.56
C LYS A 9 -9.83 -5.32 8.97
N ASP A 10 -8.91 -5.86 9.76
CA ASP A 10 -8.71 -5.44 11.13
C ASP A 10 -8.12 -4.04 11.25
N MET A 11 -7.16 -3.69 10.39
CA MET A 11 -6.58 -2.35 10.33
C MET A 11 -7.66 -1.31 9.99
N ARG A 12 -8.48 -1.58 8.99
CA ARG A 12 -9.60 -0.71 8.61
C ARG A 12 -10.60 -0.54 9.75
N LYS A 13 -10.96 -1.63 10.42
CA LYS A 13 -11.88 -1.58 11.57
C LYS A 13 -11.28 -0.76 12.73
N ASN A 14 -10.00 -0.94 13.01
CA ASN A 14 -9.34 -0.28 14.13
C ASN A 14 -9.23 1.24 13.94
N LEU A 15 -8.93 1.67 12.71
CA LEU A 15 -8.75 3.10 12.38
C LEU A 15 -10.02 3.78 11.85
N GLY A 16 -11.18 3.12 11.89
CA GLY A 16 -12.43 3.69 11.38
C GLY A 16 -12.41 3.98 9.87
N ILE A 17 -11.67 3.19 9.09
CA ILE A 17 -11.50 3.42 7.65
C ILE A 17 -12.63 2.74 6.87
N GLY A 18 -13.48 3.56 6.25
CA GLY A 18 -14.48 3.14 5.27
C GLY A 18 -13.99 3.32 3.82
N THR A 19 -14.79 2.86 2.87
CA THR A 19 -14.49 2.95 1.43
C THR A 19 -14.37 4.39 0.91
N ARG A 20 -15.01 5.33 1.60
CA ARG A 20 -15.01 6.78 1.27
C ARG A 20 -14.03 7.60 2.13
N THR A 21 -13.32 6.97 3.06
CA THR A 21 -12.33 7.68 3.89
C THR A 21 -11.26 8.28 3.00
N ARG A 22 -10.96 9.56 3.21
CA ARG A 22 -9.95 10.29 2.44
C ARG A 22 -8.61 10.20 3.15
N ARG A 23 -7.53 10.50 2.43
CA ARG A 23 -6.18 10.48 3.00
C ARG A 23 -6.02 11.50 4.14
N TRP A 24 -6.50 12.72 3.94
CA TRP A 24 -6.22 13.86 4.83
C TRP A 24 -7.26 14.14 5.91
N SER A 25 -8.18 13.20 6.19
CA SER A 25 -9.14 13.30 7.29
C SER A 25 -9.99 12.03 7.35
N SER A 26 -10.30 11.57 8.56
CA SER A 26 -11.37 10.61 8.80
C SER A 26 -12.30 11.13 9.90
N SER A 27 -13.51 10.57 9.99
CA SER A 27 -14.46 10.89 11.07
C SER A 27 -13.90 10.57 12.46
N THR A 28 -13.01 9.59 12.56
CA THR A 28 -12.40 9.15 13.81
C THR A 28 -11.14 9.93 14.14
N PHE A 29 -10.39 10.36 13.13
CA PHE A 29 -9.14 11.11 13.23
C PHE A 29 -9.22 12.34 12.30
N PRO A 30 -9.82 13.45 12.75
CA PRO A 30 -9.87 14.68 11.97
C PRO A 30 -8.45 15.24 11.75
N ASP A 31 -8.27 15.94 10.62
CA ASP A 31 -7.02 16.61 10.21
C ASP A 31 -5.75 15.74 10.24
N SER A 32 -5.93 14.43 10.09
CA SER A 32 -4.84 13.44 10.17
C SER A 32 -4.52 12.84 8.79
N ASP A 33 -3.23 12.56 8.52
CA ASP A 33 -2.84 11.73 7.38
C ASP A 33 -3.09 10.26 7.71
N MET A 34 -4.16 9.72 7.18
CA MET A 34 -4.57 8.33 7.38
C MET A 34 -3.56 7.33 6.81
N HIS A 35 -2.77 7.69 5.78
CA HIS A 35 -1.69 6.82 5.32
C HIS A 35 -0.64 6.68 6.42
N LYS A 36 -0.19 7.82 6.96
CA LYS A 36 0.79 7.87 8.04
C LYS A 36 0.31 7.10 9.27
N LEU A 37 -0.95 7.29 9.68
CA LEU A 37 -1.54 6.56 10.81
C LEU A 37 -1.55 5.02 10.61
N ILE A 38 -1.81 4.54 9.39
CA ILE A 38 -1.73 3.10 9.07
C ILE A 38 -0.30 2.59 9.26
N LEU A 39 0.69 3.28 8.67
CA LEU A 39 2.09 2.86 8.71
C LEU A 39 2.65 2.91 10.14
N GLU A 40 2.37 3.99 10.88
CA GLU A 40 2.75 4.14 12.29
C GLU A 40 2.08 3.08 13.17
N SER A 41 0.83 2.71 12.90
CA SER A 41 0.15 1.64 13.65
C SER A 41 0.87 0.29 13.52
N ILE A 42 1.43 -0.02 12.34
CA ILE A 42 2.21 -1.23 12.11
C ILE A 42 3.56 -1.14 12.84
N ALA A 43 4.26 -0.02 12.70
CA ALA A 43 5.54 0.22 13.37
C ALA A 43 5.41 0.11 14.90
N HIS A 44 4.40 0.76 15.47
CA HIS A 44 4.12 0.70 16.91
C HIS A 44 3.80 -0.72 17.38
N ALA A 45 2.93 -1.46 16.68
CA ALA A 45 2.59 -2.83 17.06
C ALA A 45 3.81 -3.77 17.04
N HIS A 46 4.79 -3.50 16.16
CA HIS A 46 6.07 -4.21 16.16
C HIS A 46 6.95 -3.83 17.36
N ALA A 47 7.06 -2.54 17.67
CA ALA A 47 7.96 -2.03 18.70
C ALA A 47 7.53 -2.36 20.13
N THR A 48 6.23 -2.32 20.42
CA THR A 48 5.78 -2.30 21.83
C THR A 48 5.42 -3.66 22.41
N HIS A 49 5.38 -4.72 21.60
CA HIS A 49 5.02 -6.12 21.93
C HIS A 49 3.66 -6.35 22.66
N ARG A 50 3.18 -5.45 23.54
CA ARG A 50 1.97 -5.52 24.37
C ARG A 50 1.46 -4.13 24.83
N ASP A 51 1.22 -3.18 23.92
CA ASP A 51 0.73 -1.83 24.29
C ASP A 51 -0.78 -1.76 24.60
N GLY A 52 -1.47 -2.89 24.77
CA GLY A 52 -2.91 -2.95 25.07
C GLY A 52 -3.85 -2.41 23.97
N ARG A 53 -3.35 -1.69 22.95
CA ARG A 53 -4.12 -1.17 21.80
C ARG A 53 -4.80 -2.25 20.98
N TYR A 54 -4.23 -3.45 20.98
CA TYR A 54 -4.73 -4.61 20.27
C TYR A 54 -4.77 -5.81 21.23
N GLY A 55 -5.79 -6.66 21.11
CA GLY A 55 -5.74 -7.99 21.71
C GLY A 55 -4.60 -8.80 21.08
N GLU A 56 -4.06 -9.78 21.82
CA GLU A 56 -2.82 -10.50 21.47
C GLU A 56 -2.82 -11.03 20.02
N THR A 57 -3.89 -11.70 19.60
CA THR A 57 -4.06 -12.22 18.22
C THR A 57 -4.02 -11.13 17.15
N ARG A 58 -4.53 -9.93 17.45
CA ARG A 58 -4.55 -8.81 16.50
C ARG A 58 -3.18 -8.11 16.47
N THR A 59 -2.48 -8.03 17.60
CA THR A 59 -1.09 -7.58 17.66
C THR A 59 -0.20 -8.44 16.79
N GLU A 60 -0.29 -9.76 16.88
CA GLU A 60 0.51 -10.69 16.06
C GLU A 60 0.28 -10.50 14.55
N LEU A 61 -0.99 -10.32 14.17
CA LEU A 61 -1.37 -10.10 12.77
C LEU A 61 -0.83 -8.77 12.22
N VAL A 62 -0.85 -7.69 13.01
CA VAL A 62 -0.26 -6.41 12.62
C VAL A 62 1.27 -6.49 12.62
N ARG A 63 1.88 -7.26 13.53
CA ARG A 63 3.34 -7.51 13.55
C ARG A 63 3.80 -8.25 12.30
N ALA A 64 3.01 -9.18 11.78
CA ALA A 64 3.32 -9.87 10.54
C ALA A 64 3.37 -8.92 9.33
N ALA A 65 2.72 -7.75 9.41
CA ALA A 65 2.77 -6.71 8.38
C ALA A 65 4.00 -5.80 8.45
N PHE A 66 4.90 -5.98 9.43
CA PHE A 66 6.08 -5.13 9.58
C PHE A 66 6.99 -5.16 8.35
N TRP A 67 7.23 -6.33 7.76
CA TRP A 67 8.06 -6.42 6.55
C TRP A 67 7.36 -5.83 5.31
N ALA A 68 6.04 -5.93 5.24
CA ALA A 68 5.25 -5.24 4.22
C ALA A 68 5.38 -3.71 4.34
N LEU A 69 5.34 -3.18 5.57
CA LEU A 69 5.64 -1.77 5.87
C LEU A 69 7.04 -1.39 5.39
N CYS A 70 8.09 -2.10 5.81
CA CYS A 70 9.46 -1.78 5.42
C CYS A 70 9.66 -1.78 3.90
N SER A 71 9.05 -2.74 3.21
CA SER A 71 9.06 -2.82 1.74
C SER A 71 8.36 -1.60 1.12
N TYR A 72 7.16 -1.27 1.61
CA TYR A 72 6.39 -0.12 1.12
C TYR A 72 7.15 1.20 1.36
N GLU A 73 7.70 1.43 2.55
CA GLU A 73 8.48 2.64 2.83
C GLU A 73 9.70 2.75 1.92
N LYS A 74 10.45 1.64 1.77
CA LYS A 74 11.67 1.65 0.97
C LYS A 74 11.39 1.93 -0.51
N HIS A 75 10.37 1.32 -1.07
CA HIS A 75 10.12 1.35 -2.51
C HIS A 75 9.20 2.48 -2.92
N ILE A 76 8.13 2.71 -2.17
CA ILE A 76 7.13 3.74 -2.47
C ILE A 76 7.48 5.05 -1.78
N TRP A 77 7.62 5.07 -0.45
CA TRP A 77 7.81 6.33 0.28
C TRP A 77 9.16 7.00 -0.02
N ASN A 78 10.22 6.21 -0.13
CA ASN A 78 11.57 6.69 -0.48
C ASN A 78 11.84 6.72 -1.99
N GLY A 79 10.82 6.48 -2.83
CA GLY A 79 10.89 6.68 -4.28
C GLY A 79 11.87 5.78 -5.03
N ARG A 80 12.09 4.53 -4.57
CA ARG A 80 12.96 3.58 -5.28
C ARG A 80 12.25 2.77 -6.38
N ALA A 81 10.91 2.73 -6.34
CA ALA A 81 10.10 2.14 -7.39
C ALA A 81 9.91 3.12 -8.56
N ASP A 82 9.28 2.63 -9.63
CA ASP A 82 8.85 3.44 -10.77
C ASP A 82 8.07 4.70 -10.31
N PRO A 83 8.38 5.91 -10.80
CA PRO A 83 7.73 7.15 -10.38
C PRO A 83 6.21 7.17 -10.58
N VAL A 84 5.69 6.52 -11.62
CA VAL A 84 4.24 6.42 -11.87
C VAL A 84 3.59 5.54 -10.81
N LEU A 85 4.24 4.44 -10.43
CA LEU A 85 3.78 3.59 -9.34
C LEU A 85 3.82 4.33 -8.00
N VAL A 86 4.87 5.11 -7.72
CA VAL A 86 4.97 5.95 -6.51
C VAL A 86 3.83 6.97 -6.46
N ALA A 87 3.57 7.66 -7.58
CA ALA A 87 2.47 8.62 -7.70
C ALA A 87 1.11 7.94 -7.50
N TYR A 88 0.90 6.76 -8.09
CA TYR A 88 -0.31 5.98 -7.92
C TYR A 88 -0.53 5.57 -6.46
N CYS A 89 0.47 4.96 -5.82
CA CYS A 89 0.40 4.52 -4.43
C CYS A 89 0.15 5.69 -3.46
N SER A 90 0.78 6.84 -3.70
CA SER A 90 0.58 8.07 -2.92
C SER A 90 -0.85 8.62 -2.98
N ASN A 91 -1.61 8.25 -4.04
CA ASN A 91 -2.99 8.68 -4.27
C ASN A 91 -4.03 7.58 -3.96
N LEU A 92 -3.61 6.46 -3.36
CA LEU A 92 -4.54 5.46 -2.88
C LEU A 92 -5.41 6.03 -1.76
N THR A 93 -6.67 5.59 -1.70
CA THR A 93 -7.44 5.81 -0.47
C THR A 93 -6.84 4.97 0.66
N PRO A 94 -7.03 5.35 1.94
CA PRO A 94 -6.56 4.54 3.07
C PRO A 94 -7.09 3.10 3.01
N TRP A 95 -8.31 2.90 2.49
CA TRP A 95 -8.88 1.58 2.24
C TRP A 95 -8.05 0.77 1.24
N GLN A 96 -7.67 1.39 0.12
CA GLN A 96 -6.85 0.75 -0.91
C GLN A 96 -5.43 0.47 -0.40
N LEU A 97 -4.86 1.37 0.41
CA LEU A 97 -3.56 1.15 1.04
C LEU A 97 -3.58 -0.07 1.97
N CYS A 98 -4.60 -0.22 2.82
CA CYS A 98 -4.74 -1.40 3.66
C CYS A 98 -4.80 -2.70 2.85
N ASN A 99 -5.47 -2.69 1.69
CA ASN A 99 -5.52 -3.86 0.81
C ASN A 99 -4.15 -4.16 0.19
N LEU A 100 -3.44 -3.14 -0.31
CA LEU A 100 -2.09 -3.29 -0.87
C LEU A 100 -1.11 -3.88 0.16
N LEU A 101 -1.13 -3.36 1.39
CA LEU A 101 -0.33 -3.90 2.50
C LEU A 101 -0.74 -5.35 2.84
N GLY A 102 -2.04 -5.68 2.74
CA GLY A 102 -2.52 -7.05 2.84
C GLY A 102 -1.96 -7.97 1.75
N GLU A 103 -1.91 -7.52 0.50
CA GLU A 103 -1.32 -8.28 -0.61
C GLU A 103 0.18 -8.56 -0.38
N LEU A 104 0.92 -7.57 0.13
CA LEU A 104 2.32 -7.75 0.54
C LEU A 104 2.49 -8.79 1.66
N VAL A 105 1.57 -8.80 2.64
CA VAL A 105 1.55 -9.83 3.70
C VAL A 105 1.28 -11.22 3.13
N ASP A 106 0.33 -11.34 2.20
CA ASP A 106 0.01 -12.62 1.56
C ASP A 106 1.13 -13.11 0.63
N ALA A 107 1.84 -12.19 -0.01
CA ALA A 107 3.05 -12.47 -0.79
C ALA A 107 4.26 -12.83 0.09
N LYS A 108 4.13 -12.78 1.43
CA LYS A 108 5.19 -13.08 2.40
C LYS A 108 6.47 -12.28 2.15
N ILE A 109 6.34 -11.01 1.80
CA ILE A 109 7.52 -10.16 1.61
C ILE A 109 8.26 -10.01 2.94
N THR A 110 9.51 -10.45 2.96
CA THR A 110 10.41 -10.41 4.13
C THR A 110 11.64 -9.56 3.90
N ASN A 111 11.96 -9.26 2.64
CA ASN A 111 13.15 -8.51 2.29
C ASN A 111 12.93 -7.55 1.12
N VAL A 112 13.98 -6.77 0.86
CA VAL A 112 14.01 -5.72 -0.15
C VAL A 112 13.77 -6.27 -1.56
N GLY A 113 14.45 -7.35 -1.94
CA GLY A 113 14.42 -7.89 -3.31
C GLY A 113 13.11 -8.60 -3.63
N GLU A 114 12.45 -9.19 -2.64
CA GLU A 114 11.06 -9.65 -2.76
C GLU A 114 10.11 -8.47 -2.98
N GLY A 115 10.30 -7.38 -2.23
CA GLY A 115 9.52 -6.17 -2.38
C GLY A 115 9.62 -5.54 -3.77
N GLU A 116 10.84 -5.50 -4.32
CA GLU A 116 11.08 -4.97 -5.67
C GLU A 116 10.33 -5.78 -6.73
N ARG A 117 10.50 -7.11 -6.70
CA ARG A 117 9.77 -8.03 -7.60
C ARG A 117 8.27 -7.88 -7.49
N PHE A 118 7.74 -7.80 -6.26
CA PHE A 118 6.32 -7.59 -6.04
C PHE A 118 5.81 -6.30 -6.71
N PHE A 119 6.51 -5.19 -6.55
CA PHE A 119 6.07 -3.91 -7.11
C PHE A 119 6.23 -3.85 -8.63
N THR A 120 7.26 -4.48 -9.19
CA THR A 120 7.39 -4.67 -10.64
C THR A 120 6.22 -5.49 -11.20
N ASP A 121 5.91 -6.64 -10.59
CA ASP A 121 4.78 -7.48 -11.01
C ASP A 121 3.44 -6.78 -10.80
N PHE A 122 3.30 -5.99 -9.74
CA PHE A 122 2.12 -5.18 -9.49
C PHE A 122 1.93 -4.11 -10.57
N LEU A 123 3.00 -3.41 -10.96
CA LEU A 123 2.96 -2.43 -12.04
C LEU A 123 2.57 -3.10 -13.36
N ASN A 124 3.20 -4.22 -13.72
CA ASN A 124 2.93 -4.93 -14.96
C ASN A 124 1.47 -5.40 -15.06
N ARG A 125 0.93 -5.98 -13.97
CA ARG A 125 -0.45 -6.47 -13.93
C ARG A 125 -1.50 -5.37 -13.97
N ASN A 126 -1.16 -4.17 -13.47
CA ASN A 126 -2.09 -3.06 -13.33
C ASN A 126 -1.72 -1.86 -14.22
N HIS A 127 -0.85 -2.06 -15.21
CA HIS A 127 -0.21 -1.01 -15.99
C HIS A 127 -1.23 0.01 -16.51
N THR A 128 -2.21 -0.44 -17.28
CA THR A 128 -3.25 0.43 -17.86
C THR A 128 -4.00 1.22 -16.78
N GLN A 129 -4.41 0.56 -15.69
CA GLN A 129 -5.16 1.19 -14.62
C GLN A 129 -4.33 2.26 -13.88
N ILE A 130 -3.06 1.97 -13.62
CA ILE A 130 -2.13 2.86 -12.91
C ILE A 130 -1.91 4.12 -13.75
N TYR A 131 -1.57 3.95 -15.03
CA TYR A 131 -1.33 5.07 -15.94
C TYR A 131 -2.59 5.91 -16.21
N ASP A 132 -3.74 5.28 -16.39
CA ASP A 132 -5.02 5.97 -16.53
C ASP A 132 -5.37 6.79 -15.29
N ARG A 133 -5.08 6.28 -14.09
CA ARG A 133 -5.37 6.99 -12.86
C ARG A 133 -4.40 8.15 -12.63
N VAL A 134 -3.11 7.95 -12.91
CA VAL A 134 -2.09 8.99 -12.74
C VAL A 134 -2.28 10.13 -13.76
N SER A 135 -2.59 9.83 -15.01
CA SER A 135 -2.86 10.84 -16.04
C SER A 135 -4.05 11.75 -15.68
N ARG A 136 -5.06 11.24 -14.97
CA ARG A 136 -6.21 12.02 -14.47
C ARG A 136 -5.87 12.94 -13.29
N LEU A 137 -4.72 12.77 -12.64
CA LEU A 137 -4.26 13.62 -11.52
C LEU A 137 -3.55 14.91 -11.99
N GLY A 138 -3.31 15.07 -13.30
CA GLY A 138 -2.99 16.39 -13.89
C GLY A 138 -1.56 16.61 -14.41
N GLN A 139 -0.92 15.62 -15.03
CA GLN A 139 0.23 15.72 -15.97
C GLN A 139 0.20 14.47 -16.92
N PRO A 140 0.78 14.52 -18.14
CA PRO A 140 0.14 14.08 -19.38
C PRO A 140 -0.08 12.57 -19.49
N ALA A 141 -1.07 12.20 -20.29
CA ALA A 141 -1.26 10.83 -20.77
C ALA A 141 0.07 10.24 -21.27
N PRO A 142 0.32 8.93 -21.09
CA PRO A 142 1.54 8.30 -21.57
C PRO A 142 1.76 8.62 -23.04
N SER A 143 3.00 9.01 -23.39
CA SER A 143 3.34 9.32 -24.77
C SER A 143 3.11 8.09 -25.65
N ALA A 144 2.74 8.31 -26.92
CA ALA A 144 2.53 7.23 -27.89
C ALA A 144 3.74 6.27 -28.00
N TRP A 145 4.94 6.77 -27.67
CA TRP A 145 6.17 5.98 -27.60
C TRP A 145 6.17 4.95 -26.45
N ALA A 146 5.64 5.30 -25.27
CA ALA A 146 5.54 4.38 -24.13
C ALA A 146 4.47 3.29 -24.33
N ILE A 147 3.45 3.58 -25.14
CA ILE A 147 2.41 2.61 -25.51
C ILE A 147 2.94 1.62 -26.56
N ALA A 148 3.72 2.11 -27.54
CA ALA A 148 4.27 1.28 -28.62
C ALA A 148 5.31 0.25 -28.12
N ASN A 149 6.21 0.64 -27.21
CA ASN A 149 7.26 -0.27 -26.72
C ASN A 149 6.73 -1.42 -25.83
N ASN A 150 5.53 -1.30 -25.26
CA ASN A 150 4.91 -2.37 -24.47
C ASN A 150 4.10 -3.36 -25.32
N GLN A 151 3.80 -3.03 -26.59
CA GLN A 151 3.16 -3.97 -27.51
C GLN A 151 4.18 -4.91 -28.18
N GLU A 152 5.43 -4.45 -28.37
CA GLU A 152 6.52 -5.30 -28.91
C GLU A 152 7.07 -6.29 -27.88
N ALA A 153 6.99 -5.99 -26.58
CA ALA A 153 7.41 -6.92 -25.52
C ALA A 153 6.37 -8.05 -25.23
N ALA A 154 5.19 -7.96 -25.84
CA ALA A 154 4.09 -8.92 -25.68
C ALA A 154 3.81 -9.77 -26.94
N ALA A 155 4.66 -9.64 -27.98
CA ALA A 155 4.65 -10.43 -29.20
C ALA A 155 5.84 -11.41 -29.22
#